data_AF-L7E9R5-F1
#
_entry.id   AF-L7E9R5-F1
#
_cell.length_a   1.000
_cell.length_b   1.000
_cell.length_c   1.000
_cell.angle_alpha   90.00
_cell.angle_beta   90.00
_cell.angle_gamma   90.00
#
_symmetry.space_group_name_H-M   'P 1'
#
loop_
_entity.id
_entity.type
_entity.pdbx_description
1 polymer ?
#
loop_
_entity_poly.entity_id
_entity_poly.type
_entity_poly.pdbx_seq_one_letter_code
_entity_poly.pdbx_strand_id
1 'polypeptide(L)'
;MEIADYIRKVKRKLSESSIVNSFTIVDERILFDRGYFRARVLLTNGDFLEIAEAFTSIDQRIVTISYRYQWMDASKQKLRKRWDNVEHFPDLPNFPDHVHVGDELNVQPGESRNILQIITVIERESETNSYNSPNPEQVARIIRLEDKYLTISRNIDRLRIKRVVFSCI
;
A
#
# COMPACT_ATOMS: atom_id res chain seq x y z
N MET A 1 -11.59 -4.27 27.42
CA MET A 1 -10.46 -3.40 27.10
C MET A 1 -11.05 -2.03 27.03
N GLU A 2 -10.53 -1.12 27.84
CA GLU A 2 -11.06 0.24 27.84
C GLU A 2 -10.69 0.95 26.53
N ILE A 3 -11.54 1.87 26.09
CA ILE A 3 -11.32 2.68 24.88
C ILE A 3 -10.00 3.44 24.99
N ALA A 4 -9.70 3.97 26.18
CA ALA A 4 -8.44 4.62 26.48
C ALA A 4 -7.23 3.68 26.36
N ASP A 5 -7.36 2.40 26.74
CA ASP A 5 -6.31 1.39 26.55
C ASP A 5 -6.05 1.14 25.07
N TYR A 6 -7.13 1.04 24.28
CA TYR A 6 -7.00 0.81 22.85
C TYR A 6 -6.29 1.96 22.15
N ILE A 7 -6.67 3.21 22.43
CA ILE A 7 -6.00 4.40 21.89
C ILE A 7 -4.52 4.41 22.30
N ARG A 8 -4.19 4.06 23.55
CA ARG A 8 -2.79 3.92 23.98
C ARG A 8 -2.04 2.84 23.19
N LYS A 9 -2.67 1.70 22.89
CA LYS A 9 -2.08 0.66 22.03
C LYS A 9 -1.86 1.17 20.61
N VAL A 10 -2.79 1.93 20.04
CA VAL A 10 -2.66 2.53 18.70
C VAL A 10 -1.48 3.50 18.64
N LYS A 11 -1.39 4.44 19.58
CA LYS A 11 -0.27 5.40 19.66
C LYS A 11 1.08 4.70 19.79
N ARG A 12 1.13 3.66 20.64
CA ARG A 12 2.35 2.86 20.81
C ARG A 12 2.72 2.13 19.52
N LYS A 13 1.76 1.46 18.86
CA LYS A 13 2.00 0.77 17.58
C LYS A 13 2.51 1.72 16.51
N LEU A 14 1.97 2.95 16.41
CA LEU A 14 2.47 3.97 15.49
C LEU A 14 3.89 4.44 15.84
N SER A 15 4.22 4.52 17.12
CA SER A 15 5.55 4.98 17.58
C SER A 15 6.63 3.91 17.45
N GLU A 16 6.27 2.64 17.55
CA GLU A 16 7.18 1.49 17.51
C GLU A 16 7.33 0.88 16.11
N SER A 17 6.44 1.23 15.18
CA SER A 17 6.44 0.68 13.83
C SER A 17 7.62 1.23 13.01
N SER A 18 8.40 0.32 12.42
CA SER A 18 9.58 0.66 11.59
C SER A 18 9.23 1.36 10.29
N ILE A 19 7.99 1.23 9.79
CA ILE A 19 7.53 1.90 8.58
C ILE A 19 7.03 3.31 8.85
N VAL A 20 6.84 3.71 10.12
CA VAL A 20 6.34 5.03 10.50
C VAL A 20 7.53 5.95 10.76
N ASN A 21 7.67 6.99 9.93
CA ASN A 21 8.68 8.02 10.16
C ASN A 21 8.20 9.05 11.20
N SER A 22 6.95 9.49 11.08
CA SER A 22 6.33 10.42 12.02
C SER A 22 4.81 10.38 11.88
N PHE A 23 4.07 10.81 12.90
CA PHE A 23 2.63 10.94 12.81
C PHE A 23 2.11 12.17 13.56
N THR A 24 0.94 12.64 13.16
CA THR A 24 0.20 13.72 13.82
C THR A 24 -1.21 13.24 14.09
N ILE A 25 -1.64 13.34 15.34
CA ILE A 25 -3.03 13.07 15.73
C ILE A 25 -3.86 14.27 15.29
N VAL A 26 -4.84 14.01 14.43
CA VAL A 26 -5.76 15.03 13.91
C VAL A 26 -6.98 15.16 14.82
N ASP A 27 -7.47 14.03 15.34
CA ASP A 27 -8.65 13.98 16.20
C ASP A 27 -8.59 12.73 17.10
N GLU A 28 -9.01 12.89 18.34
CA GLU A 28 -9.07 11.83 19.34
C GLU A 28 -10.25 12.12 20.27
N ARG A 29 -11.20 11.20 20.32
CA ARG A 29 -12.41 11.35 21.13
C ARG A 29 -12.69 10.08 21.89
N ILE A 30 -13.00 10.25 23.17
CA ILE A 30 -13.51 9.19 24.04
C ILE A 30 -14.89 9.64 24.49
N LEU A 31 -15.89 8.90 24.05
CA LEU A 31 -17.28 8.99 24.49
C LEU A 31 -17.59 7.70 25.25
N PHE A 32 -18.58 7.73 26.15
CA PHE A 32 -18.91 6.68 27.12
C PHE A 32 -18.56 5.24 26.68
N ASP A 33 -19.12 4.79 25.55
CA ASP A 33 -18.92 3.47 24.96
C ASP A 33 -18.27 3.54 23.56
N ARG A 34 -17.84 4.72 23.08
CA ARG A 34 -17.31 4.91 21.72
C ARG A 34 -16.02 5.71 21.68
N GLY A 35 -15.09 5.26 20.85
CA GLY A 35 -13.87 5.96 20.52
C GLY A 35 -13.87 6.43 19.08
N TYR A 36 -13.19 7.55 18.84
CA TYR A 36 -12.80 7.96 17.50
C TYR A 36 -11.32 8.34 17.52
N PHE A 37 -10.59 7.88 16.52
CA PHE A 37 -9.18 8.21 16.36
C PHE A 37 -8.88 8.52 14.90
N ARG A 38 -8.25 9.67 14.67
CA ARG A 38 -7.77 10.08 13.35
C ARG A 38 -6.33 10.57 13.43
N ALA A 39 -5.46 10.03 12.59
CA ALA A 39 -4.08 10.45 12.48
C ALA A 39 -3.61 10.50 11.03
N ARG A 40 -2.64 11.37 10.78
CA ARG A 40 -1.87 11.44 9.54
C ARG A 40 -0.46 10.93 9.83
N VAL A 41 -0.01 10.01 8.99
CA VAL A 41 1.23 9.27 9.17
C VAL A 41 2.10 9.51 7.93
N LEU A 42 3.33 9.91 8.16
CA LEU A 42 4.39 9.93 7.14
C LEU A 42 5.14 8.61 7.28
N LEU A 43 5.15 7.82 6.20
CA LEU A 43 5.87 6.55 6.16
C LEU A 43 7.35 6.78 5.81
N THR A 44 8.22 5.82 6.14
CA THR A 44 9.67 5.92 5.92
C THR A 44 10.07 5.94 4.44
N ASN A 45 9.22 5.42 3.56
CA ASN A 45 9.37 5.54 2.11
C ASN A 45 8.89 6.90 1.55
N GLY A 46 8.43 7.82 2.41
CA GLY A 46 7.90 9.13 2.05
C GLY A 46 6.40 9.15 1.74
N ASP A 47 5.73 7.99 1.69
CA ASP A 47 4.31 7.91 1.39
C ASP A 47 3.45 8.51 2.52
N PHE A 48 2.23 8.89 2.15
CA PHE A 48 1.25 9.46 3.04
C PHE A 48 0.18 8.42 3.41
N LEU A 49 -0.08 8.26 4.70
CA LEU A 49 -1.17 7.43 5.21
C LEU A 49 -2.08 8.27 6.13
N GLU A 50 -3.37 8.33 5.81
CA GLU A 50 -4.38 8.84 6.73
C GLU A 50 -5.18 7.67 7.30
N ILE A 51 -5.27 7.59 8.63
CA ILE A 51 -6.08 6.59 9.33
C ILE A 51 -7.20 7.28 10.10
N ALA A 52 -8.43 6.80 9.93
CA ALA A 52 -9.59 7.22 10.68
C ALA A 52 -10.41 5.99 11.07
N GLU A 53 -10.69 5.83 12.36
CA GLU A 53 -11.48 4.72 12.89
C GLU A 53 -12.44 5.21 13.97
N ALA A 54 -13.70 4.81 13.86
CA ALA A 54 -14.68 4.84 14.95
C ALA A 54 -14.88 3.42 15.46
N PHE A 55 -14.86 3.25 16.78
CA PHE A 55 -14.89 1.95 17.42
C PHE A 55 -15.65 2.00 18.75
N THR A 56 -16.05 0.84 19.26
CA THR A 56 -16.73 0.68 20.55
C THR A 56 -16.11 -0.47 21.33
N SER A 57 -16.36 -0.52 22.65
CA SER A 57 -15.99 -1.66 23.48
C SER A 57 -17.23 -2.47 23.83
N ILE A 58 -17.31 -3.70 23.32
CA ILE A 58 -18.37 -4.67 23.63
C ILE A 58 -17.72 -5.89 24.26
N ASP A 59 -18.19 -6.31 25.44
CA ASP A 59 -17.64 -7.45 26.19
C ASP A 59 -16.11 -7.42 26.31
N GLN A 60 -15.59 -6.23 26.64
CA GLN A 60 -14.16 -5.96 26.76
C GLN A 60 -13.35 -6.15 25.47
N ARG A 61 -13.98 -6.24 24.30
CA ARG A 61 -13.34 -6.31 22.98
C ARG A 61 -13.61 -5.03 22.21
N ILE A 62 -12.61 -4.58 21.46
CA ILE A 62 -12.79 -3.44 20.55
C ILE A 62 -13.43 -3.94 19.26
N VAL A 63 -14.53 -3.31 18.90
CA VAL A 63 -15.29 -3.55 17.68
C VAL A 63 -15.22 -2.28 16.84
N THR A 64 -14.70 -2.41 15.62
CA THR A 64 -14.66 -1.33 14.64
C THR A 64 -16.07 -1.09 14.10
N ILE A 65 -16.55 0.14 14.16
CA ILE A 65 -17.87 0.55 13.64
C ILE A 65 -17.73 1.06 12.21
N SER A 66 -16.78 1.98 12.01
CA SER A 66 -16.51 2.57 10.69
C SER A 66 -15.04 2.94 10.58
N TYR A 67 -14.47 2.80 9.40
CA TYR A 67 -13.09 3.17 9.17
C TYR A 67 -12.85 3.70 7.76
N ARG A 68 -11.76 4.44 7.63
CA ARG A 68 -11.16 4.84 6.36
C ARG A 68 -9.66 4.92 6.56
N TYR A 69 -8.94 4.07 5.84
CA TYR A 69 -7.48 4.08 5.79
C TYR A 69 -7.06 4.39 4.36
N GLN A 70 -6.43 5.54 4.15
CA GLN A 70 -6.05 6.01 2.82
C GLN A 70 -4.55 6.12 2.70
N TRP A 71 -3.95 5.24 1.90
CA TRP A 71 -2.53 5.22 1.60
C TRP A 71 -2.29 5.77 0.19
N MET A 72 -1.47 6.82 0.12
CA MET A 72 -1.12 7.52 -1.12
C MET A 72 0.39 7.62 -1.26
N ASP A 73 0.83 7.88 -2.49
CA ASP A 73 2.22 8.22 -2.75
C ASP A 73 2.66 9.50 -2.02
N ALA A 74 3.97 9.75 -1.98
CA ALA A 74 4.55 10.94 -1.35
C ALA A 74 3.95 12.28 -1.85
N SER A 75 3.53 12.33 -3.12
CA SER A 75 2.92 13.53 -3.74
C SER A 75 1.43 13.71 -3.39
N LYS A 76 0.81 12.68 -2.78
CA LYS A 76 -0.64 12.59 -2.53
C LYS A 76 -1.48 12.73 -3.80
N GLN A 77 -0.93 12.35 -4.95
CA GLN A 77 -1.63 12.37 -6.23
C GLN A 77 -2.08 10.97 -6.65
N LYS A 78 -1.35 9.94 -6.24
CA LYS A 78 -1.65 8.54 -6.61
C LYS A 78 -2.10 7.77 -5.40
N LEU A 79 -3.28 7.16 -5.52
CA LEU A 79 -3.76 6.20 -4.54
C LEU A 79 -2.89 4.94 -4.61
N ARG A 80 -2.36 4.49 -3.47
CA ARG A 80 -1.78 3.15 -3.36
C ARG A 80 -2.91 2.18 -3.07
N LYS A 81 -3.56 2.38 -1.92
CA LYS A 81 -4.75 1.64 -1.50
C LYS A 81 -5.64 2.49 -0.60
N ARG A 82 -6.95 2.28 -0.66
CA ARG A 82 -7.88 2.75 0.36
C ARG A 82 -8.70 1.59 0.89
N TRP A 83 -8.77 1.44 2.20
CA TRP A 83 -9.67 0.53 2.87
C TRP A 83 -10.76 1.35 3.53
N ASP A 84 -12.02 1.02 3.27
CA ASP A 84 -13.15 1.60 3.97
C ASP A 84 -14.31 0.60 4.03
N ASN A 85 -15.29 0.90 4.89
CA ASN A 85 -16.47 0.07 5.09
C ASN A 85 -17.76 0.85 4.84
N VAL A 86 -17.72 1.83 3.94
CA VAL A 86 -18.94 2.54 3.53
C VAL A 86 -19.76 1.62 2.62
N GLU A 87 -21.07 1.61 2.82
CA GLU A 87 -22.02 0.71 2.15
C GLU A 87 -22.25 1.06 0.66
N HIS A 88 -21.22 0.89 -0.18
CA HIS A 88 -21.26 1.21 -1.61
C HIS A 88 -21.42 0.00 -2.54
N PHE A 89 -20.92 -1.18 -2.14
CA PHE A 89 -20.76 -2.34 -3.04
C PHE A 89 -21.41 -3.64 -2.50
N PRO A 90 -22.74 -3.71 -2.44
CA PRO A 90 -23.47 -4.82 -1.78
C PRO A 90 -23.19 -6.21 -2.36
N ASP A 91 -22.76 -6.29 -3.61
CA ASP A 91 -22.49 -7.57 -4.28
C ASP A 91 -21.09 -8.15 -4.00
N LEU A 92 -20.23 -7.42 -3.28
CA LEU A 92 -18.91 -7.94 -2.91
C LEU A 92 -19.00 -8.94 -1.75
N PRO A 93 -18.20 -10.03 -1.79
CA PRO A 93 -17.93 -10.82 -0.60
C PRO A 93 -17.46 -9.92 0.56
N ASN A 94 -17.94 -10.21 1.78
CA ASN A 94 -17.63 -9.47 3.00
C ASN A 94 -18.06 -7.99 3.04
N PHE A 95 -19.10 -7.63 2.27
CA PHE A 95 -19.76 -6.33 2.40
C PHE A 95 -20.05 -6.00 3.89
N PRO A 96 -19.78 -4.78 4.37
CA PRO A 96 -19.44 -3.58 3.59
C PRO A 96 -17.94 -3.33 3.35
N ASP A 97 -17.07 -4.21 3.83
CA ASP A 97 -15.63 -3.99 3.79
C ASP A 97 -15.07 -4.14 2.37
N HIS A 98 -14.37 -3.13 1.88
CA HIS A 98 -13.76 -3.16 0.55
C HIS A 98 -12.45 -2.38 0.48
N VAL A 99 -11.70 -2.62 -0.59
CA VAL A 99 -10.38 -2.02 -0.83
C VAL A 99 -10.30 -1.46 -2.25
N HIS A 100 -9.99 -0.19 -2.38
CA HIS A 100 -9.60 0.43 -3.65
C HIS A 100 -8.10 0.25 -3.86
N VAL A 101 -7.65 -0.21 -5.03
CA VAL A 101 -6.23 -0.52 -5.30
C VAL A 101 -5.72 0.25 -6.52
N GLY A 102 -4.78 1.18 -6.30
CA GLY A 102 -4.19 2.00 -7.35
C GLY A 102 -5.09 3.10 -7.90
N ASP A 103 -6.39 2.83 -7.99
CA ASP A 103 -7.43 3.71 -8.54
C ASP A 103 -8.73 3.55 -7.74
N GLU A 104 -9.52 4.62 -7.69
CA GLU A 104 -10.85 4.67 -7.04
C GLU A 104 -11.84 3.68 -7.65
N LEU A 105 -11.71 3.36 -8.93
CA LEU A 105 -12.60 2.45 -9.66
C LEU A 105 -12.19 0.98 -9.52
N ASN A 106 -10.98 0.70 -9.07
CA ASN A 106 -10.48 -0.67 -8.90
C ASN A 106 -10.78 -1.17 -7.48
N VAL A 107 -12.01 -1.64 -7.29
CA VAL A 107 -12.54 -2.09 -6.00
C VAL A 107 -12.42 -3.61 -5.85
N GLN A 108 -11.94 -4.05 -4.69
CA GLN A 108 -11.77 -5.45 -4.33
C GLN A 108 -12.46 -5.76 -2.99
N PRO A 109 -12.89 -7.01 -2.76
CA PRO A 109 -13.42 -7.45 -1.47
C PRO A 109 -12.43 -7.18 -0.33
N GLY A 110 -12.95 -6.70 0.80
CA GLY A 110 -12.17 -6.39 1.99
C GLY A 110 -12.41 -7.36 3.14
N GLU A 111 -11.77 -7.05 4.26
CA GLU A 111 -12.12 -7.62 5.56
C GLU A 111 -12.03 -6.48 6.58
N SER A 112 -12.96 -6.44 7.52
CA SER A 112 -12.94 -5.49 8.63
C SER A 112 -11.62 -5.58 9.40
N ARG A 113 -10.94 -4.44 9.50
CA ARG A 113 -9.66 -4.32 10.22
C ARG A 113 -9.64 -3.06 11.06
N ASN A 114 -9.16 -3.21 12.29
CA ASN A 114 -8.88 -2.08 13.16
C ASN A 114 -7.50 -1.46 12.86
N ILE A 115 -7.18 -0.31 13.45
CA ILE A 115 -5.92 0.40 13.17
C ILE A 115 -4.68 -0.45 13.46
N LEU A 116 -4.69 -1.29 14.51
CA LEU A 116 -3.53 -2.14 14.82
C LEU A 116 -3.27 -3.16 13.71
N GLN A 117 -4.34 -3.73 13.16
CA GLN A 117 -4.26 -4.71 12.07
C GLN A 117 -3.84 -4.04 10.76
N ILE A 118 -4.36 -2.85 10.43
CA ILE A 118 -4.02 -2.20 9.16
C ILE A 118 -2.55 -1.76 9.12
N ILE A 119 -1.99 -1.29 10.24
CA ILE A 119 -0.56 -0.96 10.31
C ILE A 119 0.27 -2.22 10.00
N THR A 120 -0.11 -3.38 10.54
CA THR A 120 0.58 -4.65 10.25
C THR A 120 0.42 -5.12 8.80
N VAL A 121 -0.69 -4.83 8.14
CA VAL A 121 -0.83 -5.09 6.69
C VAL A 121 0.15 -4.22 5.90
N ILE A 122 0.21 -2.93 6.20
CA ILE A 122 1.09 -1.98 5.50
C ILE A 122 2.57 -2.29 5.77
N GLU A 123 2.92 -2.73 6.98
CA GLU A 123 4.28 -3.22 7.32
C GLU A 123 4.71 -4.32 6.35
N ARG A 124 3.89 -5.37 6.20
CA ARG A 124 4.18 -6.52 5.32
C ARG A 124 4.24 -6.15 3.84
N GLU A 125 3.35 -5.27 3.39
CA GLU A 125 3.32 -4.82 2.00
C GLU A 125 4.53 -3.94 1.67
N SER A 126 4.98 -3.11 2.62
CA SER A 126 6.17 -2.26 2.47
C SER A 126 7.45 -3.09 2.39
N GLU A 127 7.56 -4.15 3.19
CA GLU A 127 8.66 -5.11 3.11
C GLU A 127 8.70 -5.83 1.75
N THR A 128 7.55 -6.28 1.26
CA THR A 128 7.45 -6.99 -0.03
C THR A 128 7.85 -6.10 -1.22
N ASN A 129 7.49 -4.82 -1.20
CA ASN A 129 7.92 -3.86 -2.22
C ASN A 129 9.43 -3.55 -2.17
N SER A 130 10.04 -3.61 -0.97
CA SER A 130 11.50 -3.49 -0.84
C SER A 130 12.24 -4.69 -1.44
N TYR A 131 11.66 -5.90 -1.41
CA TYR A 131 12.26 -7.10 -2.01
C TYR A 131 12.09 -7.19 -3.54
N ASN A 132 11.03 -6.58 -4.10
CA ASN A 132 10.75 -6.62 -5.54
C ASN A 132 11.39 -5.46 -6.33
N SER A 133 12.08 -4.51 -5.69
CA SER A 133 12.94 -3.56 -6.41
C SER A 133 14.26 -4.24 -6.77
N PRO A 134 14.61 -4.36 -8.07
CA PRO A 134 15.88 -4.96 -8.46
C PRO A 134 17.02 -4.16 -7.83
N ASN A 135 17.93 -4.86 -7.14
CA ASN A 135 19.08 -4.20 -6.54
C ASN A 135 19.97 -3.57 -7.65
N PRO A 136 20.86 -2.61 -7.33
CA PRO A 136 21.70 -1.96 -8.34
C PRO A 136 22.51 -2.92 -9.22
N GLU A 137 22.93 -4.07 -8.68
CA GLU A 137 23.63 -5.11 -9.46
C GLU A 137 22.69 -5.86 -10.42
N GLN A 138 21.45 -6.13 -10.00
CA GLN A 138 20.41 -6.74 -10.83
C GLN A 138 19.99 -5.78 -11.94
N VAL A 139 19.83 -4.49 -11.64
CA VAL A 139 19.58 -3.43 -12.65
C VAL A 139 20.75 -3.36 -13.62
N ALA A 140 22.00 -3.32 -13.14
CA ALA A 140 23.18 -3.31 -14.00
C ALA A 140 23.28 -4.56 -14.88
N ARG A 141 22.83 -5.73 -14.38
CA ARG A 141 22.79 -6.98 -15.14
C ARG A 141 21.71 -6.95 -16.22
N ILE A 142 20.53 -6.40 -15.94
CA ILE A 142 19.44 -6.24 -16.92
C ILE A 142 19.89 -5.29 -18.04
N ILE A 143 20.46 -4.12 -17.69
CA ILE A 143 20.98 -3.16 -18.68
C ILE A 143 22.05 -3.80 -19.58
N ARG A 144 23.01 -4.52 -18.98
CA ARG A 144 24.05 -5.24 -19.76
C ARG A 144 23.47 -6.31 -20.68
N LEU A 145 22.39 -6.99 -20.27
CA LEU A 145 21.71 -7.98 -21.10
C LEU A 145 21.01 -7.29 -22.26
N GLU A 146 20.29 -6.20 -22.03
CA GLU A 146 19.61 -5.40 -23.07
C GLU A 146 20.60 -4.85 -24.11
N ASP A 147 21.74 -4.30 -23.67
CA ASP A 147 22.81 -3.85 -24.57
C ASP A 147 23.38 -4.98 -25.43
N LYS A 148 23.53 -6.18 -24.84
CA LYS A 148 24.00 -7.37 -25.54
C LYS A 148 22.98 -7.83 -26.58
N TYR A 149 21.69 -7.84 -26.24
CA TYR A 149 20.61 -8.16 -27.18
C TYR A 149 20.52 -7.15 -28.32
N LEU A 150 20.66 -5.85 -28.05
CA LEU A 150 20.66 -4.81 -29.06
C LEU A 150 21.87 -4.93 -30.01
N THR A 151 23.03 -5.29 -29.47
CA THR A 151 24.25 -5.55 -30.25
C THR A 151 24.10 -6.79 -31.14
N ILE A 152 23.51 -7.87 -30.62
CA ILE A 152 23.23 -9.08 -31.39
C ILE A 152 22.22 -8.80 -32.49
N SER A 153 21.13 -8.06 -32.22
CA SER A 153 20.12 -7.68 -33.21
C SER A 153 20.74 -6.88 -34.37
N ARG A 154 21.56 -5.86 -34.06
CA ARG A 154 22.28 -5.06 -35.08
C ARG A 154 23.26 -5.90 -35.91
N ASN A 155 23.87 -6.92 -35.32
CA ASN A 155 24.75 -7.83 -36.05
C ASN A 155 23.98 -8.79 -36.96
N ILE A 156 22.79 -9.25 -36.55
CA ILE A 156 21.91 -10.07 -37.38
C ILE A 156 21.40 -9.24 -38.59
N ASP A 157 21.04 -7.97 -38.39
CA ASP A 157 20.64 -7.07 -39.48
C ASP A 157 21.79 -6.81 -40.48
N ARG A 158 23.02 -6.62 -39.99
CA ARG A 158 24.22 -6.51 -40.85
C ARG A 158 24.52 -7.80 -41.63
N LEU A 159 24.29 -8.97 -41.04
CA LEU A 159 24.48 -10.27 -41.71
C LEU A 159 23.40 -10.54 -42.76
N ARG A 160 22.18 -10.01 -42.61
CA ARG A 160 21.12 -10.08 -43.64
C ARG A 160 21.42 -9.20 -44.86
N ILE A 161 22.04 -8.04 -44.68
CA ILE A 161 22.36 -7.12 -45.80
C ILE A 161 23.53 -7.65 -46.68
N LYS A 162 24.41 -8.50 -46.15
CA LYS A 162 25.53 -9.09 -46.91
C LYS A 162 25.17 -10.30 -47.79
N ARG A 163 23.90 -10.74 -47.83
CA ARG A 163 23.47 -11.92 -48.61
C ARG A 163 22.67 -11.61 -49.88
N VAL A 164 22.56 -10.34 -50.28
CA VAL A 164 21.90 -9.91 -51.53
C VAL A 164 22.86 -9.13 -52.43
N VAL A 165 24.06 -9.67 -52.68
CA VAL A 165 24.85 -9.32 -53.87
C VAL A 165 25.73 -10.52 -54.18
N PHE A 166 25.24 -11.50 -54.95
CA PHE A 166 26.01 -12.42 -55.80
C PHE A 166 25.05 -13.46 -56.39
N SER A 167 24.39 -13.09 -57.48
CA SER A 167 24.03 -14.00 -58.57
C SER A 167 23.43 -13.16 -59.71
N CYS A 168 24.28 -12.68 -60.61
CA CYS A 168 23.93 -12.56 -62.01
C CYS A 168 25.22 -12.39 -62.83
N ILE A 169 25.31 -13.22 -63.87
CA ILE A 169 26.33 -13.33 -64.93
C ILE A 169 27.52 -14.23 -64.56
#